data_AF-A0A1B8P118-F1
#
_entry.id   AF-A0A1B8P118-F1
#
_cell.length_a   1.000
_cell.length_b   1.000
_cell.length_c   1.000
_cell.angle_alpha   90.00
_cell.angle_beta   90.00
_cell.angle_gamma   90.00
#
_symmetry.space_group_name_H-M   'P 1'
#
loop_
_entity.id
_entity.type
_entity.pdbx_description
1 polymer ?
#
loop_
_entity_poly.entity_id
_entity_poly.type
_entity_poly.pdbx_seq_one_letter_code
_entity_poly.pdbx_strand_id
1 'polypeptide(L)'
;MEIKVNYLDNLRLEAKFDDFTVISDQPIRYKGDGSAPGPFDYFLASSAMCAAYFVKVYCNARDIPTENIRLSQNNIVDPENRYKQIFKIQVELPEDLSDKDRQGIMRSIERCSVKRVVQNVPEFQIETVENLDEDAQALLMAEPEEGASTWIEGKDLPLEQTIANMTSILESLGMQIEIASWRNIVPHVWSLHIRDAHSNMCFTNGKGSTKESALCSALGEFIERLSCNFFYNDQFFGEEIANSEFVHYPTRSGSSRDRTTSCRRASWMPTAGSSTTRMANCAAQT
;
A
#
# COMPACT_ATOMS: atom_id res chain seq x y z
N MET A 1 -2.49 1.16 -2.88
CA MET A 1 -1.74 2.38 -3.19
C MET A 1 -2.52 3.16 -4.22
N GLU A 2 -3.23 4.18 -3.75
CA GLU A 2 -3.81 5.22 -4.58
C GLU A 2 -2.78 6.30 -4.90
N ILE A 3 -2.83 6.87 -6.12
CA ILE A 3 -2.00 8.02 -6.52
C ILE A 3 -2.93 9.13 -6.98
N LYS A 4 -2.99 10.23 -6.23
CA LYS A 4 -3.78 11.42 -6.58
C LYS A 4 -2.90 12.43 -7.32
N VAL A 5 -3.40 13.01 -8.40
CA VAL A 5 -2.65 13.97 -9.23
C VAL A 5 -3.29 15.35 -9.16
N ASN A 6 -2.49 16.35 -8.79
CA ASN A 6 -2.85 17.76 -8.87
C ASN A 6 -2.19 18.42 -10.08
N TYR A 7 -2.92 19.32 -10.73
CA TYR A 7 -2.38 20.18 -11.78
C TYR A 7 -1.75 21.41 -11.15
N LEU A 8 -0.49 21.68 -11.48
CA LEU A 8 0.22 22.89 -11.08
C LEU A 8 0.27 23.88 -12.25
N ASP A 9 1.04 24.96 -12.10
CA ASP A 9 1.23 25.95 -13.15
C ASP A 9 1.82 25.33 -14.44
N ASN A 10 1.40 25.86 -15.59
CA ASN A 10 1.83 25.44 -16.93
C ASN A 10 1.57 23.93 -17.21
N LEU A 11 2.62 23.14 -17.43
CA LEU A 11 2.54 21.70 -17.72
C LEU A 11 3.06 20.84 -16.56
N ARG A 12 3.19 21.44 -15.37
CA ARG A 12 3.68 20.76 -14.17
C ARG A 12 2.55 19.96 -13.52
N LEU A 13 2.89 18.77 -13.06
CA LEU A 13 1.97 17.87 -12.36
C LEU A 13 2.58 17.46 -11.02
N GLU A 14 1.74 17.35 -10.00
CA GLU A 14 2.10 16.84 -8.69
C GLU A 14 1.36 15.52 -8.45
N ALA A 15 2.10 14.43 -8.25
CA ALA A 15 1.54 13.16 -7.79
C ALA A 15 1.77 13.00 -6.28
N LYS A 16 0.71 12.70 -5.53
CA LYS A 16 0.75 12.39 -4.10
C LYS A 16 0.31 10.95 -3.87
N PHE A 17 1.12 10.22 -3.10
CA PHE A 17 0.85 8.85 -2.68
C PHE A 17 1.64 8.56 -1.42
N ASP A 18 1.04 7.90 -0.44
CA ASP A 18 1.61 7.77 0.90
C ASP A 18 2.09 9.14 1.43
N ASP A 19 3.29 9.18 2.03
CA ASP A 19 3.94 10.40 2.51
C ASP A 19 4.83 11.06 1.44
N PHE A 20 4.75 10.59 0.18
CA PHE A 20 5.62 11.03 -0.90
C PHE A 20 4.89 11.97 -1.85
N THR A 21 5.65 12.94 -2.36
CA THR A 21 5.22 13.85 -3.41
C THR A 21 6.24 13.83 -4.54
N VAL A 22 5.77 13.64 -5.78
CA VAL A 22 6.59 13.64 -6.98
C VAL A 22 6.10 14.71 -7.93
N ILE A 23 6.99 15.62 -8.32
CA ILE A 23 6.72 16.64 -9.33
C ILE A 23 7.22 16.16 -10.68
N SER A 24 6.40 16.30 -11.71
CA SER A 24 6.81 16.11 -13.09
C SER A 24 6.56 17.35 -13.92
N ASP A 25 7.33 17.51 -14.99
CA ASP A 25 7.22 18.63 -15.93
C ASP A 25 7.63 18.18 -17.33
N GLN A 26 7.33 18.99 -18.33
CA GLN A 26 7.80 18.79 -19.69
C GLN A 26 9.02 19.66 -19.98
N PRO A 27 9.96 19.20 -20.82
CA PRO A 27 11.06 20.04 -21.26
C PRO A 27 10.55 21.23 -22.10
N ILE A 28 11.35 22.29 -22.19
CA ILE A 28 11.04 23.53 -22.93
C ILE A 28 10.61 23.25 -24.39
N ARG A 29 11.22 22.27 -25.05
CA ARG A 29 10.85 21.86 -26.42
C ARG A 29 9.40 21.39 -26.57
N TYR A 30 8.78 20.95 -25.48
CA TYR A 30 7.38 20.55 -25.38
C TYR A 30 6.53 21.57 -24.60
N LYS A 31 6.98 22.83 -24.54
CA LYS A 31 6.31 23.97 -23.90
C LYS A 31 6.19 23.91 -22.37
N GLY A 32 6.88 22.98 -21.70
CA GLY A 32 6.99 22.99 -20.24
C GLY A 32 8.14 23.86 -19.74
N ASP A 33 8.31 23.91 -18.43
CA ASP A 33 9.35 24.75 -17.80
C ASP A 33 10.69 24.01 -17.68
N GLY A 34 10.69 22.69 -17.89
CA GLY A 34 11.87 21.82 -17.70
C GLY A 34 12.34 21.77 -16.24
N SER A 35 11.45 22.08 -15.29
CA SER A 35 11.74 22.20 -13.86
C SER A 35 11.84 20.85 -13.14
N ALA A 36 11.28 19.79 -13.74
CA ALA A 36 11.30 18.42 -13.22
C ALA A 36 11.36 17.40 -14.38
N PRO A 37 11.71 16.12 -14.10
CA PRO A 37 11.65 15.06 -15.10
C PRO A 37 10.24 14.87 -15.67
N GLY A 38 10.15 14.36 -16.90
CA GLY A 38 8.88 13.97 -17.49
C GLY A 38 8.26 12.76 -16.77
N PRO A 39 6.94 12.56 -16.83
CA PRO A 39 6.29 11.38 -16.24
C PRO A 39 6.91 10.05 -16.71
N PHE A 40 7.25 9.94 -18.00
CA PHE A 40 7.89 8.76 -18.55
C PHE A 40 9.34 8.56 -18.06
N ASP A 41 10.05 9.63 -17.72
CA ASP A 41 11.41 9.55 -17.19
C ASP A 41 11.42 8.88 -15.81
N TYR A 42 10.39 9.10 -14.99
CA TYR A 42 10.22 8.38 -13.72
C TYR A 42 10.06 6.87 -13.92
N PHE A 43 9.29 6.45 -14.93
CA PHE A 43 9.18 5.03 -15.29
C PHE A 43 10.55 4.43 -15.64
N LEU A 44 11.33 5.11 -16.49
CA LEU A 44 12.67 4.67 -16.88
C LEU A 44 13.66 4.66 -15.70
N ALA A 45 13.60 5.67 -14.84
CA ALA A 45 14.42 5.72 -13.64
C ALA A 45 14.05 4.59 -12.67
N SER A 46 12.75 4.31 -12.50
CA SER A 46 12.24 3.26 -11.63
C SER A 46 12.76 1.87 -12.02
N SER A 47 12.91 1.57 -13.32
CA SER A 47 13.43 0.27 -13.77
C SER A 47 14.91 0.10 -13.42
N ALA A 48 15.71 1.15 -13.59
CA ALA A 48 17.11 1.15 -13.20
C ALA A 48 17.29 1.05 -11.67
N MET A 49 16.52 1.85 -10.91
CA MET A 49 16.53 1.81 -9.44
C MET A 49 16.07 0.45 -8.91
N CYS A 50 15.04 -0.16 -9.50
CA CYS A 50 14.57 -1.49 -9.15
C CYS A 50 15.64 -2.56 -9.34
N ALA A 51 16.36 -2.54 -10.47
CA ALA A 51 17.50 -3.43 -10.67
C ALA A 51 18.59 -3.22 -9.61
N ALA A 52 18.97 -1.97 -9.35
CA ALA A 52 19.96 -1.62 -8.32
C ALA A 52 19.53 -2.03 -6.91
N TYR A 53 18.24 -1.92 -6.57
CA TYR A 53 17.68 -2.40 -5.31
C TYR A 53 17.91 -3.91 -5.15
N PHE A 54 17.65 -4.73 -6.17
CA PHE A 54 17.88 -6.17 -6.10
C PHE A 54 19.36 -6.54 -5.99
N VAL A 55 20.26 -5.75 -6.57
CA VAL A 55 21.70 -5.86 -6.31
C VAL A 55 21.98 -5.59 -4.82
N LYS A 56 21.48 -4.46 -4.30
CA LYS A 56 21.71 -4.04 -2.91
C LYS A 56 21.22 -5.07 -1.91
N VAL A 57 20.03 -5.63 -2.12
CA VAL A 57 19.46 -6.71 -1.28
C VAL A 57 20.35 -7.95 -1.30
N TYR A 58 20.85 -8.36 -2.47
CA TYR A 58 21.74 -9.52 -2.58
C TYR A 58 23.05 -9.32 -1.83
N CYS A 59 23.67 -8.15 -2.03
CA CYS A 59 24.93 -7.76 -1.40
C CYS A 59 24.79 -7.66 0.13
N ASN A 60 23.75 -6.98 0.62
CA ASN A 60 23.49 -6.85 2.06
C ASN A 60 23.29 -8.22 2.74
N ALA A 61 22.64 -9.19 2.08
CA ALA A 61 22.42 -10.51 2.65
C ALA A 61 23.69 -11.39 2.74
N ARG A 62 24.82 -10.93 2.18
CA ARG A 62 26.10 -11.65 2.11
C ARG A 62 27.28 -10.80 2.56
N ASP A 63 27.01 -9.64 3.16
CA ASP A 63 28.01 -8.68 3.60
C ASP A 63 29.00 -8.28 2.47
N ILE A 64 28.52 -8.20 1.23
CA ILE A 64 29.31 -7.77 0.08
C ILE A 64 29.22 -6.24 -0.02
N PRO A 65 30.35 -5.51 -0.04
CA PRO A 65 30.33 -4.05 -0.21
C PRO A 65 29.78 -3.69 -1.59
N THR A 66 28.96 -2.64 -1.65
CA THR A 66 28.41 -2.12 -2.92
C THR A 66 29.29 -1.04 -3.55
N GLU A 67 30.40 -0.70 -2.90
CA GLU A 67 31.41 0.20 -3.43
C GLU A 67 31.99 -0.42 -4.71
N ASN A 68 31.97 0.32 -5.81
CA ASN A 68 32.37 -0.12 -7.16
C ASN A 68 31.39 -1.04 -7.91
N ILE A 69 30.16 -1.24 -7.42
CA ILE A 69 29.09 -1.78 -8.26
C ILE A 69 28.34 -0.61 -8.90
N ARG A 70 28.30 -0.57 -10.23
CA ARG A 70 27.59 0.48 -10.99
C ARG A 70 26.55 -0.12 -11.90
N LEU A 71 25.46 0.62 -12.08
CA LEU A 71 24.36 0.21 -12.95
C LEU A 71 23.96 1.39 -13.82
N SER A 72 23.79 1.14 -15.11
CA SER A 72 23.34 2.14 -16.08
C SER A 72 22.25 1.54 -16.96
N GLN A 73 21.21 2.31 -17.25
CA GLN A 73 20.18 1.94 -18.20
C GLN A 73 20.27 2.84 -19.42
N ASN A 74 20.24 2.22 -20.60
CA ASN A 74 20.10 2.90 -21.88
C ASN A 74 18.88 2.35 -22.61
N ASN A 75 18.19 3.20 -23.38
CA ASN A 75 16.99 2.80 -24.10
C ASN A 75 17.26 2.87 -25.60
N ILE A 76 17.08 1.74 -26.29
CA ILE A 76 17.16 1.68 -27.75
C ILE A 76 15.73 1.74 -28.28
N VAL A 77 15.42 2.81 -29.01
CA VAL A 77 14.08 3.05 -29.58
C VAL A 77 14.06 2.50 -31.01
N ASP A 78 13.05 1.71 -31.33
CA ASP A 78 12.83 1.22 -32.70
C ASP A 78 12.47 2.40 -33.62
N PRO A 79 13.15 2.57 -34.78
CA PRO A 79 12.96 3.72 -35.66
C PRO A 79 11.57 3.74 -36.32
N GLU A 80 10.92 2.58 -36.47
CA GLU A 80 9.60 2.45 -37.10
C GLU A 80 8.46 2.51 -36.08
N ASN A 81 8.75 2.18 -34.81
CA ASN A 81 7.77 2.21 -33.73
C ASN A 81 8.39 2.76 -32.43
N ARG A 82 8.16 4.05 -32.15
CA ARG A 82 8.66 4.73 -30.94
C ARG A 82 8.29 4.07 -29.61
N TYR A 83 7.23 3.25 -29.58
CA TYR A 83 6.78 2.55 -28.37
C TYR A 83 7.49 1.21 -28.17
N LYS A 84 8.10 0.67 -29.22
CA LYS A 84 8.91 -0.55 -29.14
C LYS A 84 10.32 -0.17 -28.75
N GLN A 85 10.63 -0.35 -27.46
CA GLN A 85 11.91 0.04 -26.88
C GLN A 85 12.59 -1.17 -26.23
N ILE A 86 13.92 -1.21 -26.33
CA ILE A 86 14.76 -2.15 -25.59
C ILE A 86 15.41 -1.37 -24.44
N PHE A 87 14.97 -1.64 -23.21
CA PHE A 87 15.59 -1.13 -21.99
C PHE A 87 16.81 -1.98 -21.65
N LYS A 88 18.00 -1.49 -22.01
CA LYS A 88 19.28 -2.16 -21.81
C LYS A 88 19.88 -1.73 -20.48
N ILE A 89 19.75 -2.58 -19.47
CA ILE A 89 20.40 -2.41 -18.16
C ILE A 89 21.77 -3.10 -18.20
N GLN A 90 22.82 -2.35 -17.91
CA GLN A 90 24.19 -2.83 -17.83
C GLN A 90 24.70 -2.67 -16.40
N VAL A 91 25.39 -3.69 -15.91
CA VAL A 91 25.92 -3.75 -14.55
C VAL A 91 27.42 -3.97 -14.61
N GLU A 92 28.15 -3.06 -13.99
CA GLU A 92 29.59 -3.15 -13.77
C GLU A 92 29.82 -3.72 -12.37
N LEU A 93 30.52 -4.86 -12.30
CA LEU A 93 30.82 -5.59 -11.06
C LEU A 93 32.33 -5.62 -10.85
N PRO A 94 32.83 -5.39 -9.62
CA PRO A 94 34.27 -5.30 -9.36
C PRO A 94 34.96 -6.66 -9.57
N GLU A 95 36.24 -6.67 -9.95
CA GLU A 95 36.98 -7.86 -10.38
C GLU A 95 37.16 -8.92 -9.27
N ASP A 96 37.23 -8.48 -8.01
CA ASP A 96 37.38 -9.30 -6.81
C ASP A 96 36.12 -10.10 -6.44
N LEU A 97 34.98 -9.81 -7.06
CA LEU A 97 33.75 -10.54 -6.81
C LEU A 97 33.82 -11.97 -7.37
N SER A 98 33.47 -12.95 -6.52
CA SER A 98 33.44 -14.36 -6.90
C SER A 98 32.46 -14.63 -8.05
N ASP A 99 32.74 -15.61 -8.91
CA ASP A 99 31.83 -16.00 -10.00
C ASP A 99 30.44 -16.41 -9.49
N LYS A 100 30.39 -17.02 -8.31
CA LYS A 100 29.14 -17.41 -7.64
C LYS A 100 28.29 -16.18 -7.31
N ASP A 101 28.92 -15.13 -6.78
CA ASP A 101 28.23 -13.90 -6.40
C ASP A 101 27.87 -13.06 -7.62
N ARG A 102 28.73 -13.00 -8.65
CA ARG A 102 28.40 -12.39 -9.94
C ARG A 102 27.11 -12.96 -10.52
N GLN A 103 27.03 -14.28 -10.63
CA GLN A 103 25.83 -14.95 -11.12
C GLN A 103 24.63 -14.76 -10.18
N GLY A 104 24.88 -14.73 -8.86
CA GLY A 104 23.86 -14.48 -7.86
C GLY A 104 23.22 -13.09 -7.98
N ILE A 105 24.04 -12.06 -8.18
CA ILE A 105 23.59 -10.69 -8.44
C ILE A 105 22.76 -10.63 -9.71
N MET A 106 23.23 -11.22 -10.82
CA MET A 106 22.47 -11.26 -12.06
C MET A 106 21.11 -11.94 -11.88
N ARG A 107 21.05 -13.09 -11.19
CA ARG A 107 19.78 -13.75 -10.84
C ARG A 107 18.89 -12.92 -9.91
N SER A 108 19.47 -12.08 -9.05
CA SER A 108 18.71 -11.18 -8.18
C SER A 108 18.05 -10.08 -9.01
N ILE A 109 18.80 -9.43 -9.91
CA ILE A 109 18.28 -8.41 -10.84
C ILE A 109 17.14 -8.96 -11.69
N GLU A 110 17.20 -10.26 -12.04
CA GLU A 110 16.13 -10.90 -12.80
C GLU A 110 14.75 -10.83 -12.11
N ARG A 111 14.70 -10.62 -10.80
CA ARG A 111 13.48 -10.48 -10.00
C ARG A 111 12.92 -9.05 -9.96
N CYS A 112 13.55 -8.09 -10.63
CA CYS A 112 13.07 -6.70 -10.65
C CYS A 112 11.59 -6.62 -11.02
N SER A 113 10.78 -6.13 -10.08
CA SER A 113 9.33 -6.03 -10.20
C SER A 113 8.91 -5.19 -11.40
N VAL A 114 9.53 -4.02 -11.63
CA VAL A 114 9.22 -3.14 -12.77
C VAL A 114 9.39 -3.90 -14.09
N LYS A 115 10.53 -4.57 -14.27
CA LYS A 115 10.79 -5.39 -15.46
C LYS A 115 9.78 -6.52 -15.60
N ARG A 116 9.49 -7.24 -14.51
CA ARG A 116 8.56 -8.39 -14.52
C ARG A 116 7.14 -7.95 -14.85
N VAL A 117 6.64 -6.85 -14.29
CA VAL A 117 5.32 -6.31 -14.60
C VAL A 117 5.24 -5.98 -16.09
N VAL A 118 6.18 -5.18 -16.62
CA VAL A 118 6.20 -4.80 -18.04
C VAL A 118 6.28 -6.02 -18.98
N GLN A 119 7.10 -7.03 -18.63
CA GLN A 119 7.20 -8.27 -19.42
C GLN A 119 5.94 -9.14 -19.37
N ASN A 120 5.10 -8.99 -18.35
CA ASN A 120 3.80 -9.65 -18.24
C ASN A 120 2.65 -8.80 -18.83
N VAL A 121 2.96 -7.69 -19.50
CA VAL A 121 2.02 -6.82 -20.22
C VAL A 121 0.82 -6.42 -19.34
N PRO A 122 1.00 -5.45 -18.42
CA PRO A 122 -0.10 -5.01 -17.57
C PRO A 122 -1.21 -4.40 -18.43
N GLU A 123 -2.45 -4.66 -18.05
CA GLU A 123 -3.62 -4.03 -18.66
C GLU A 123 -3.82 -2.63 -18.08
N PHE A 124 -4.11 -1.67 -18.95
CA PHE A 124 -4.50 -0.32 -18.56
C PHE A 124 -5.97 -0.15 -18.89
N GLN A 125 -6.81 -0.06 -17.86
CA GLN A 125 -8.23 0.28 -17.97
C GLN A 125 -8.39 1.77 -17.67
N ILE A 126 -9.13 2.47 -18.52
CA ILE A 126 -9.37 3.91 -18.40
C ILE A 126 -10.87 4.11 -18.47
N GLU A 127 -11.43 4.65 -17.40
CA GLU A 127 -12.85 4.96 -17.27
C GLU A 127 -13.04 6.35 -16.70
N THR A 128 -14.25 6.87 -16.84
CA THR A 128 -14.67 8.14 -16.25
C THR A 128 -15.63 7.86 -15.13
N VAL A 129 -15.44 8.55 -14.00
CA VAL A 129 -16.26 8.40 -12.80
C VAL A 129 -16.85 9.74 -12.39
N GLU A 130 -17.99 9.72 -11.69
CA GLU A 130 -18.60 10.94 -11.15
C GLU A 130 -17.82 11.46 -9.93
N ASN A 131 -17.30 10.56 -9.09
CA ASN A 131 -16.52 10.89 -7.89
C ASN A 131 -15.42 9.84 -7.59
N LEU A 132 -14.16 10.26 -7.65
CA LEU A 132 -13.00 9.38 -7.40
C LEU A 132 -12.93 8.84 -5.96
N ASP A 133 -13.41 9.59 -4.96
CA ASP A 133 -13.32 9.16 -3.56
C ASP A 133 -14.32 8.03 -3.25
N GLU A 134 -15.43 7.93 -3.99
CA GLU A 134 -16.42 6.86 -3.85
C GLU A 134 -15.99 5.59 -4.60
N ASP A 135 -15.40 5.72 -5.79
CA ASP A 135 -15.03 4.57 -6.63
C ASP A 135 -13.74 3.84 -6.20
N ALA A 136 -12.83 4.51 -5.48
CA ALA A 136 -11.65 3.84 -4.92
C ALA A 136 -12.02 2.69 -3.96
N GLN A 137 -13.18 2.74 -3.32
CA GLN A 137 -13.71 1.66 -2.47
C GLN A 137 -14.36 0.53 -3.29
N ALA A 138 -14.98 0.84 -4.42
CA ALA A 138 -15.56 -0.17 -5.32
C ALA A 138 -14.50 -1.15 -5.85
N LEU A 139 -13.26 -0.69 -6.08
CA LEU A 139 -12.14 -1.54 -6.50
C LEU A 139 -11.71 -2.63 -5.49
N LEU A 140 -12.09 -2.51 -4.22
CA LEU A 140 -11.91 -3.57 -3.21
C LEU A 140 -12.96 -4.67 -3.32
N MET A 141 -14.14 -4.30 -3.80
CA MET A 141 -15.26 -5.20 -4.04
C MET A 141 -14.98 -5.88 -5.38
N ALA A 142 -14.21 -6.98 -5.36
CA ALA A 142 -14.22 -7.87 -6.53
C ALA A 142 -15.67 -8.27 -6.75
N GLU A 143 -16.30 -7.77 -7.82
CA GLU A 143 -17.65 -8.20 -8.16
C GLU A 143 -17.61 -9.73 -8.30
N PRO A 144 -18.46 -10.47 -7.56
CA PRO A 144 -18.49 -11.91 -7.68
C PRO A 144 -18.72 -12.28 -9.15
N GLU A 145 -17.91 -13.20 -9.69
CA GLU A 145 -18.27 -13.84 -10.96
C GLU A 145 -19.71 -14.34 -10.84
N GLU A 146 -20.61 -13.90 -11.72
CA GLU A 146 -22.04 -14.23 -11.65
C GLU A 146 -22.24 -15.74 -11.45
N GLY A 147 -22.61 -16.13 -10.22
CA GLY A 147 -22.93 -17.52 -9.85
C GLY A 147 -21.94 -18.25 -8.94
N ALA A 148 -20.76 -17.69 -8.62
CA ALA A 148 -19.84 -18.27 -7.65
C ALA A 148 -20.08 -17.69 -6.24
N SER A 149 -20.36 -18.54 -5.25
CA SER A 149 -20.42 -18.13 -3.83
C SER A 149 -19.47 -18.98 -3.01
N THR A 150 -18.57 -18.32 -2.28
CA THR A 150 -17.54 -19.02 -1.51
C THR A 150 -18.00 -19.19 -0.07
N TRP A 151 -18.15 -20.43 0.37
CA TRP A 151 -18.61 -20.78 1.72
C TRP A 151 -17.47 -21.33 2.58
N ILE A 152 -17.39 -20.87 3.83
CA ILE A 152 -16.57 -21.48 4.87
C ILE A 152 -17.49 -22.29 5.78
N GLU A 153 -17.14 -23.54 6.06
CA GLU A 153 -17.90 -24.39 6.98
C GLU A 153 -18.10 -23.70 8.34
N GLY A 154 -19.35 -23.68 8.81
CA GLY A 154 -19.72 -23.05 10.08
C GLY A 154 -19.88 -21.53 10.03
N LYS A 155 -19.89 -20.91 8.85
CA LYS A 155 -20.27 -19.49 8.66
C LYS A 155 -21.64 -19.37 8.00
N ASP A 156 -22.36 -18.32 8.39
CA ASP A 156 -23.77 -18.12 8.00
C ASP A 156 -23.93 -17.34 6.69
N LEU A 157 -22.87 -16.69 6.21
CA LEU A 157 -22.86 -15.89 4.99
C LEU A 157 -21.71 -16.32 4.07
N PRO A 158 -21.88 -16.21 2.75
CA PRO A 158 -20.78 -16.36 1.81
C PRO A 158 -19.77 -15.24 2.00
N LEU A 159 -18.52 -15.48 1.58
CA LEU A 159 -17.42 -14.54 1.80
C LEU A 159 -17.65 -13.23 1.06
N GLU A 160 -18.21 -13.26 -0.13
CA GLU A 160 -18.47 -12.09 -0.96
C GLU A 160 -19.46 -11.13 -0.26
N GLN A 161 -20.53 -11.68 0.32
CA GLN A 161 -21.48 -10.89 1.10
C GLN A 161 -20.88 -10.42 2.43
N THR A 162 -20.02 -11.23 3.05
CA THR A 162 -19.32 -10.84 4.27
C THR A 162 -18.36 -9.67 4.02
N ILE A 163 -17.62 -9.69 2.91
CA ILE A 163 -16.76 -8.60 2.46
C ILE A 163 -17.60 -7.34 2.26
N ALA A 164 -18.67 -7.42 1.47
CA ALA A 164 -19.53 -6.28 1.20
C ALA A 164 -20.06 -5.63 2.49
N ASN A 165 -20.52 -6.45 3.45
CA ASN A 165 -21.00 -5.96 4.74
C ASN A 165 -19.88 -5.30 5.56
N MET A 166 -18.70 -5.90 5.64
CA MET A 166 -17.58 -5.35 6.41
C MET A 166 -17.03 -4.07 5.81
N THR A 167 -16.87 -4.01 4.48
CA THR A 167 -16.42 -2.81 3.78
C THR A 167 -17.42 -1.67 3.97
N SER A 168 -18.72 -1.94 3.84
CA SER A 168 -19.76 -0.92 4.07
C SER A 168 -19.76 -0.36 5.51
N ILE A 169 -19.47 -1.20 6.51
CA ILE A 169 -19.30 -0.73 7.89
C ILE A 169 -18.12 0.25 7.99
N LEU A 170 -16.97 -0.08 7.38
CA LEU A 170 -15.77 0.77 7.42
C LEU A 170 -15.98 2.09 6.66
N GLU A 171 -16.65 2.03 5.51
CA GLU A 171 -17.06 3.21 4.74
C GLU A 171 -17.97 4.14 5.56
N SER A 172 -18.96 3.57 6.27
CA SER A 172 -19.86 4.36 7.12
C SER A 172 -19.15 5.07 8.28
N LEU A 173 -17.94 4.61 8.63
CA LEU A 173 -17.06 5.23 9.63
C LEU A 173 -16.08 6.24 9.01
N GLY A 174 -16.11 6.43 7.68
CA GLY A 174 -15.22 7.32 6.94
C GLY A 174 -13.83 6.74 6.69
N MET A 175 -13.68 5.41 6.75
CA MET A 175 -12.41 4.74 6.46
C MET A 175 -12.32 4.36 4.99
N GLN A 176 -11.17 4.61 4.39
CA GLN A 176 -10.90 4.29 3.00
C GLN A 176 -9.88 3.16 2.98
N ILE A 177 -10.35 1.91 2.96
CA ILE A 177 -9.45 0.76 2.98
C ILE A 177 -8.76 0.63 1.62
N GLU A 178 -7.48 0.28 1.62
CA GLU A 178 -6.77 -0.11 0.42
C GLU A 178 -5.98 -1.40 0.63
N ILE A 179 -5.84 -2.18 -0.44
CA ILE A 179 -4.96 -3.34 -0.47
C ILE A 179 -3.53 -2.85 -0.71
N ALA A 180 -2.68 -3.03 0.30
CA ALA A 180 -1.27 -2.65 0.23
C ALA A 180 -0.41 -3.76 -0.40
N SER A 181 -0.67 -5.04 -0.09
CA SER A 181 0.02 -6.14 -0.78
C SER A 181 -0.71 -7.48 -0.71
N TRP A 182 -0.63 -8.24 -1.80
CA TRP A 182 -0.98 -9.66 -1.86
C TRP A 182 0.27 -10.54 -1.84
N ARG A 183 0.20 -11.67 -1.13
CA ARG A 183 1.21 -12.72 -1.15
C ARG A 183 0.54 -14.08 -1.32
N ASN A 184 1.05 -14.88 -2.25
CA ASN A 184 0.63 -16.25 -2.48
C ASN A 184 1.88 -17.13 -2.60
N ILE A 185 2.49 -17.43 -1.45
CA ILE A 185 3.80 -18.10 -1.39
C ILE A 185 3.66 -19.59 -1.75
N VAL A 186 2.53 -20.20 -1.43
CA VAL A 186 2.21 -21.62 -1.65
C VAL A 186 0.78 -21.70 -2.20
N PRO A 187 0.46 -22.60 -3.16
CA PRO A 187 -0.89 -22.74 -3.69
C PRO A 187 -1.94 -22.83 -2.59
N HIS A 188 -3.02 -22.06 -2.74
CA HIS A 188 -4.12 -21.97 -1.78
C HIS A 188 -3.70 -21.45 -0.39
N VAL A 189 -2.60 -20.69 -0.29
CA VAL A 189 -2.20 -19.99 0.93
C VAL A 189 -1.98 -18.52 0.61
N TRP A 190 -3.04 -17.75 0.83
CA TRP A 190 -3.05 -16.32 0.59
C TRP A 190 -2.77 -15.56 1.88
N SER A 191 -1.99 -14.50 1.76
CA SER A 191 -1.82 -13.49 2.78
C SER A 191 -2.06 -12.12 2.14
N LEU A 192 -2.87 -11.32 2.81
CA LEU A 192 -3.26 -9.99 2.39
C LEU A 192 -2.84 -8.99 3.45
N HIS A 193 -2.29 -7.87 3.01
CA HIS A 193 -2.07 -6.71 3.86
C HIS A 193 -2.98 -5.58 3.38
N ILE A 194 -3.83 -5.08 4.29
CA ILE A 194 -4.70 -3.91 4.06
C ILE A 194 -4.35 -2.79 5.02
N ARG A 195 -4.64 -1.56 4.64
CA ARG A 195 -4.49 -0.37 5.48
C ARG A 195 -5.55 0.68 5.13
N ASP A 196 -5.76 1.64 6.01
CA ASP A 196 -6.51 2.85 5.69
C ASP A 196 -5.63 3.82 4.88
N ALA A 197 -6.19 4.39 3.81
CA ALA A 197 -5.46 5.26 2.88
C ALA A 197 -5.08 6.60 3.53
N HIS A 198 -5.87 7.09 4.49
CA HIS A 198 -5.61 8.34 5.21
C HIS A 198 -4.67 8.14 6.40
N SER A 199 -4.70 6.97 7.03
CA SER A 199 -3.88 6.63 8.20
C SER A 199 -3.19 5.28 8.00
N ASN A 200 -2.01 5.34 7.37
CA ASN A 200 -1.17 4.17 7.09
C ASN A 200 -0.78 3.35 8.35
N MET A 201 -0.85 3.95 9.55
CA MET A 201 -0.65 3.23 10.83
C MET A 201 -1.77 2.22 11.12
N CYS A 202 -2.97 2.44 10.58
CA CYS A 202 -4.10 1.55 10.71
C CYS A 202 -4.01 0.47 9.63
N PHE A 203 -3.42 -0.68 9.98
CA PHE A 203 -3.27 -1.80 9.05
C PHE A 203 -3.53 -3.16 9.72
N THR A 204 -3.92 -4.14 8.92
CA THR A 204 -4.09 -5.53 9.34
C THR A 204 -3.56 -6.51 8.32
N ASN A 205 -3.45 -7.78 8.72
CA ASN A 205 -2.94 -8.83 7.85
C ASN A 205 -3.90 -10.03 7.87
N GLY A 206 -4.62 -10.21 6.77
CA GLY A 206 -5.48 -11.37 6.58
C GLY A 206 -4.72 -12.57 6.04
N LYS A 207 -5.19 -13.76 6.39
CA LYS A 207 -4.72 -15.03 5.83
C LYS A 207 -5.92 -15.88 5.44
N GLY A 208 -5.82 -16.61 4.33
CA GLY A 208 -6.93 -17.41 3.83
C GLY A 208 -6.49 -18.48 2.84
N SER A 209 -7.35 -19.48 2.66
CA SER A 209 -7.18 -20.51 1.64
C SER A 209 -7.55 -20.03 0.22
N THR A 210 -8.31 -18.94 0.16
CA THR A 210 -8.72 -18.21 -1.04
C THR A 210 -8.43 -16.72 -0.89
N LYS A 211 -8.57 -15.93 -1.96
CA LYS A 211 -8.38 -14.47 -1.89
C LYS A 211 -9.46 -13.83 -1.00
N GLU A 212 -10.70 -14.27 -1.16
CA GLU A 212 -11.89 -13.77 -0.48
C GLU A 212 -11.81 -14.05 1.02
N SER A 213 -11.33 -15.24 1.41
CA SER A 213 -11.16 -15.60 2.82
C SER A 213 -10.02 -14.82 3.48
N ALA A 214 -8.93 -14.55 2.75
CA ALA A 214 -7.86 -13.69 3.23
C ALA A 214 -8.35 -12.23 3.39
N LEU A 215 -9.17 -11.72 2.47
CA LEU A 215 -9.77 -10.39 2.56
C LEU A 215 -10.75 -10.27 3.73
N CYS A 216 -11.70 -11.21 3.87
CA CYS A 216 -12.57 -11.30 5.05
C CYS A 216 -11.78 -11.30 6.36
N SER A 217 -10.71 -12.10 6.42
CA SER A 217 -9.86 -12.17 7.61
C SER A 217 -9.18 -10.84 7.92
N ALA A 218 -8.70 -10.12 6.91
CA ALA A 218 -8.05 -8.82 7.09
C ALA A 218 -9.05 -7.75 7.58
N LEU A 219 -10.22 -7.66 6.92
CA LEU A 219 -11.28 -6.72 7.25
C LEU A 219 -11.86 -6.98 8.65
N GLY A 220 -12.08 -8.25 9.00
CA GLY A 220 -12.55 -8.64 10.32
C GLY A 220 -11.57 -8.23 11.43
N GLU A 221 -10.27 -8.49 11.25
CA GLU A 221 -9.24 -8.03 12.19
C GLU A 221 -9.22 -6.50 12.28
N PHE A 222 -9.44 -5.80 11.16
CA PHE A 222 -9.44 -4.33 11.12
C PHE A 222 -10.57 -3.76 11.98
N ILE A 223 -11.78 -4.28 11.79
CA ILE A 223 -12.98 -3.90 12.57
C ILE A 223 -12.79 -4.25 14.06
N GLU A 224 -12.21 -5.41 14.37
CA GLU A 224 -11.92 -5.81 15.76
C GLU A 224 -10.93 -4.86 16.43
N ARG A 225 -9.82 -4.56 15.77
CA ARG A 225 -8.81 -3.61 16.27
C ARG A 225 -9.40 -2.22 16.44
N LEU A 226 -10.23 -1.77 15.50
CA LEU A 226 -10.91 -0.48 15.59
C LEU A 226 -11.86 -0.43 16.79
N SER A 227 -12.69 -1.46 16.95
CA SER A 227 -13.67 -1.57 18.04
C SER A 227 -13.01 -1.65 19.42
N CYS A 228 -11.76 -2.14 19.47
CA CYS A 228 -10.98 -2.26 20.70
C CYS A 228 -9.97 -1.11 20.93
N ASN A 229 -10.02 -0.06 20.10
CA ASN A 229 -9.06 1.05 20.08
C ASN A 229 -7.58 0.59 20.04
N PHE A 230 -7.31 -0.53 19.36
CA PHE A 230 -6.02 -1.18 19.36
C PHE A 230 -4.99 -0.42 18.52
N PHE A 231 -5.40 0.28 17.46
CA PHE A 231 -4.48 1.04 16.60
C PHE A 231 -3.74 2.17 17.31
N TYR A 232 -4.31 2.65 18.42
CA TYR A 232 -3.90 3.88 19.10
C TYR A 232 -3.61 3.67 20.59
N ASN A 233 -3.56 2.42 21.05
CA ASN A 233 -3.44 2.08 22.47
C ASN A 233 -2.12 2.56 23.12
N ASP A 234 -1.05 2.68 22.33
CA ASP A 234 0.29 3.03 22.79
C ASP A 234 0.71 4.45 22.34
N GLN A 235 -0.24 5.26 21.88
CA GLN A 235 0.00 6.62 21.38
C GLN A 235 -0.45 7.68 22.39
N PHE A 236 0.36 8.73 22.55
CA PHE A 236 0.01 9.88 23.38
C PHE A 236 -0.47 11.04 22.51
N PHE A 237 -1.75 11.39 22.63
CA PHE A 237 -2.41 12.42 21.81
C PHE A 237 -2.37 13.83 22.44
N GLY A 238 -1.42 14.09 23.33
CA GLY A 238 -1.27 15.39 24.00
C GLY A 238 -2.13 15.57 25.25
N GLU A 239 -1.84 16.62 26.01
CA GLU A 239 -2.48 16.91 27.29
C GLU A 239 -3.97 17.24 27.15
N GLU A 240 -4.39 17.85 26.03
CA GLU A 240 -5.78 18.21 25.79
C GLU A 240 -6.68 16.96 25.69
N ILE A 241 -6.29 15.98 24.87
CA ILE A 241 -7.04 14.74 24.71
C ILE A 241 -6.92 13.88 25.97
N ALA A 242 -5.74 13.85 26.61
CA ALA A 242 -5.54 13.11 27.86
C ALA A 242 -6.39 13.62 29.03
N ASN A 243 -6.74 14.91 29.03
CA ASN A 243 -7.60 15.53 30.05
C ASN A 243 -9.08 15.60 29.63
N SER A 244 -9.46 15.03 28.49
CA SER A 244 -10.86 15.02 28.05
C SER A 244 -11.72 14.12 28.93
N GLU A 245 -13.03 14.39 28.95
CA GLU A 245 -14.01 13.63 29.74
C GLU A 245 -14.03 12.12 29.35
N PHE A 246 -13.55 11.80 28.14
CA PHE A 246 -13.46 10.44 27.63
C PHE A 246 -12.24 10.27 26.72
N VAL A 247 -11.24 9.52 27.20
CA VAL A 247 -10.02 9.18 26.42
C VAL A 247 -10.05 7.73 25.93
N HIS A 248 -10.39 6.81 26.83
CA HIS A 248 -10.61 5.38 26.58
C HIS A 248 -11.77 4.88 27.47
N TYR A 249 -12.30 3.69 27.19
CA TYR A 249 -13.45 2.99 27.82
C TYR A 249 -14.06 3.62 29.10
N PRO A 250 -15.42 3.67 29.24
CA PRO A 250 -16.10 4.35 30.35
C PRO A 250 -15.76 3.82 31.76
N THR A 251 -15.22 2.61 31.86
CA THR A 251 -14.80 1.99 33.13
C THR A 251 -13.34 2.25 33.49
N ARG A 252 -12.62 3.05 32.70
CA ARG A 252 -11.23 3.44 32.96
C ARG A 252 -11.10 4.95 33.17
N SER A 253 -11.96 5.52 34.01
CA SER A 253 -11.57 6.68 34.82
C SER A 253 -10.87 6.14 36.07
N GLY A 254 -9.55 6.06 36.00
CA GLY A 254 -8.72 5.58 37.09
C GLY A 254 -7.33 6.14 36.95
N SER A 255 -7.17 7.36 37.45
CA SER A 255 -5.89 7.97 37.83
C SER A 255 -4.90 6.92 38.33
N SER A 256 -3.65 7.03 37.89
CA SER A 256 -2.44 6.57 38.60
C SER A 256 -2.58 5.36 39.55
N ARG A 257 -1.90 4.26 39.18
CA ARG A 257 -1.45 3.13 40.00
C ARG A 257 -2.45 2.00 40.26
N ASP A 258 -1.93 0.79 40.00
CA ASP A 258 -2.32 -0.55 40.48
C ASP A 258 -3.42 -1.38 39.77
N ARG A 259 -2.92 -2.42 39.07
CA ARG A 259 -3.27 -3.87 39.07
C ARG A 259 -4.72 -4.40 39.04
N THR A 260 -4.88 -5.36 38.12
CA THR A 260 -5.53 -6.69 38.21
C THR A 260 -7.06 -6.82 38.30
N THR A 261 -7.57 -7.63 37.36
CA THR A 261 -8.78 -8.49 37.42
C THR A 261 -10.16 -7.83 37.31
N SER A 262 -10.81 -8.08 36.18
CA SER A 262 -12.06 -8.86 36.06
C SER A 262 -12.98 -8.27 34.99
N CYS A 263 -13.15 -9.08 33.95
CA CYS A 263 -14.04 -8.88 32.84
C CYS A 263 -15.49 -9.12 33.31
N ARG A 264 -16.43 -8.18 33.08
CA ARG A 264 -17.87 -8.47 32.88
C ARG A 264 -18.69 -7.26 32.41
N ARG A 265 -19.28 -7.47 31.22
CA ARG A 265 -20.50 -6.92 30.59
C ARG A 265 -20.52 -5.46 30.12
N ALA A 266 -20.88 -5.37 28.84
CA ALA A 266 -20.90 -4.21 27.96
C ALA A 266 -22.30 -3.61 27.83
N SER A 267 -22.33 -2.30 27.58
CA SER A 267 -23.33 -1.64 26.74
C SER A 267 -22.68 -0.39 26.14
N TRP A 268 -22.36 -0.45 24.84
CA TRP A 268 -21.79 0.64 24.05
C TRP A 268 -22.88 1.24 23.16
N MET A 269 -23.14 2.54 23.31
CA MET A 269 -23.54 3.53 22.28
C MET A 269 -24.03 4.77 23.04
N PRO A 270 -23.42 5.95 22.79
CA PRO A 270 -23.81 6.71 21.60
C PRO A 270 -22.65 7.36 20.82
N THR A 271 -22.88 7.49 19.50
CA THR A 271 -22.19 8.39 18.54
C THR A 271 -20.66 8.23 18.38
N ALA A 272 -20.25 7.12 17.74
CA ALA A 272 -18.86 6.80 17.39
C ALA A 272 -18.21 7.67 16.29
N GLY A 273 -18.96 8.59 15.67
CA GLY A 273 -18.50 9.34 14.49
C GLY A 273 -17.60 10.54 14.78
N SER A 274 -17.56 11.08 16.01
CA SER A 274 -16.83 12.34 16.26
C SER A 274 -15.43 12.17 16.85
N SER A 275 -15.20 11.13 17.65
CA SER A 275 -13.92 10.91 18.34
C SER A 275 -12.90 10.19 17.46
N THR A 276 -13.35 9.19 16.70
CA THR A 276 -12.47 8.34 15.88
C THR A 276 -11.91 9.13 14.69
N THR A 277 -12.76 9.90 14.00
CA THR A 277 -12.33 10.80 12.91
C THR A 277 -11.45 11.95 13.42
N ARG A 278 -11.67 12.45 14.65
CA ARG A 278 -10.77 13.43 15.28
C ARG A 278 -9.40 12.82 15.60
N MET A 279 -9.34 11.60 16.13
CA MET A 279 -8.07 10.93 16.43
C MET A 279 -7.29 10.56 15.16
N ALA A 280 -7.98 10.11 14.11
CA ALA A 280 -7.37 9.87 12.80
C ALA A 280 -6.80 11.17 12.19
N ASN A 281 -7.55 12.27 12.24
CA ASN A 281 -7.07 13.57 11.77
C ASN A 281 -5.92 14.15 12.61
N CYS A 282 -5.85 13.83 13.90
CA CYS A 282 -4.77 14.27 14.79
C CYS A 282 -3.49 13.46 14.57
N ALA A 283 -3.61 12.14 14.34
CA ALA A 283 -2.49 11.25 14.00
C ALA A 283 -1.92 11.51 12.59
N ALA A 284 -2.75 11.95 11.64
CA ALA A 284 -2.29 12.34 10.30
C ALA A 284 -1.50 13.68 10.28
N GLN A 285 -1.48 14.43 11.39
CA GLN A 285 -0.80 15.72 11.53
C GLN A 285 0.53 15.64 12.29
N THR A 286 0.94 14.45 12.75
CA THR A 286 2.19 14.20 13.50
C THR A 286 3.08 13.23 12.76
#